data_AF-A0A2S9XL58-F1
#
_entry.id   AF-A0A2S9XL58-F1
#
_cell.length_a   1.000
_cell.length_b   1.000
_cell.length_c   1.000
_cell.angle_alpha   90.00
_cell.angle_beta   90.00
_cell.angle_gamma   90.00
#
_symmetry.space_group_name_H-M   'P 1'
#
loop_
_entity.id
_entity.type
_entity.pdbx_description
1 polymer ?
#
loop_
_entity_poly.entity_id
_entity_poly.type
_entity_poly.pdbx_seq_one_letter_code
_entity_poly.pdbx_strand_id
1 'polypeptide(L)'
;MVEAAPAPASTTGQQPERVIPPGREDAARELLRPVLDQTPAQLSWLGPQIEVDRIKWWLMRGDSAQVILVLAPRELAVADEPLSHSFAIQVAWAPSAGSPSAVERELVDAAIASVQARDTGQFYLVLLDVFSADGSQQPLPYLAKPADDPAHVHRVWALKLAGVGLLWLFALGVAIRGRGRGRRKA
;
A
#
# COMPACT_ATOMS: atom_id res chain seq x y z
N MET A 1 -47.92 -0.03 28.65
CA MET A 1 -47.17 0.54 27.51
C MET A 1 -45.79 -0.10 27.54
N VAL A 2 -45.45 -0.89 26.53
CA VAL A 2 -44.12 -1.48 26.41
C VAL A 2 -43.29 -0.49 25.61
N GLU A 3 -42.36 0.17 26.29
CA GLU A 3 -41.42 1.10 25.69
C GLU A 3 -40.41 0.29 24.87
N ALA A 4 -40.43 0.46 23.56
CA ALA A 4 -39.48 -0.16 22.65
C ALA A 4 -38.09 0.39 22.95
N ALA A 5 -37.14 -0.51 23.23
CA ALA A 5 -35.75 -0.14 23.41
C ALA A 5 -35.23 0.64 22.18
N PRO A 6 -34.42 1.69 22.38
CA PRO A 6 -33.83 2.42 21.26
C PRO A 6 -32.95 1.47 20.44
N ALA A 7 -33.14 1.50 19.11
CA ALA A 7 -32.29 0.77 18.18
C ALA A 7 -30.81 1.17 18.41
N PRO A 8 -29.85 0.23 18.30
CA PRO A 8 -28.45 0.58 18.39
C PRO A 8 -28.12 1.60 17.29
N ALA A 9 -27.42 2.66 17.67
CA ALA A 9 -26.92 3.66 16.73
C ALA A 9 -26.05 2.95 15.69
N SER A 10 -26.50 2.94 14.45
CA SER A 10 -25.68 2.52 13.30
C SER A 10 -24.36 3.28 13.35
N THR A 11 -23.27 2.55 13.51
CA THR A 11 -21.90 3.07 13.51
C THR A 11 -21.71 3.98 12.30
N THR A 12 -21.21 5.16 12.57
CA THR A 12 -21.00 6.25 11.63
C THR A 12 -20.06 5.81 10.50
N GLY A 13 -20.55 5.93 9.26
CA GLY A 13 -19.82 6.01 7.98
C GLY A 13 -18.35 5.58 7.93
N GLN A 14 -18.08 4.29 7.72
CA GLN A 14 -16.83 3.88 7.08
C GLN A 14 -16.88 4.30 5.62
N GLN A 15 -16.28 5.44 5.31
CA GLN A 15 -16.02 5.80 3.92
C GLN A 15 -15.03 4.79 3.33
N PRO A 16 -15.24 4.34 2.08
CA PRO A 16 -14.31 3.45 1.38
C PRO A 16 -12.90 4.07 1.37
N GLU A 17 -11.92 3.40 1.99
CA GLU A 17 -10.54 3.90 2.03
C GLU A 17 -9.88 3.69 0.67
N ARG A 18 -9.39 4.78 0.06
CA ARG A 18 -8.67 4.71 -1.22
C ARG A 18 -7.18 4.58 -0.96
N VAL A 19 -6.57 3.54 -1.52
CA VAL A 19 -5.14 3.27 -1.37
C VAL A 19 -4.46 3.09 -2.71
N ILE A 20 -3.24 3.59 -2.83
CA ILE A 20 -2.35 3.34 -3.96
C ILE A 20 -1.68 1.96 -3.73
N PRO A 21 -1.93 0.96 -4.58
CA PRO A 21 -1.33 -0.35 -4.39
C PRO A 21 0.20 -0.29 -4.55
N PRO A 22 0.96 -1.13 -3.83
CA PRO A 22 2.42 -1.19 -3.97
C PRO A 22 2.83 -1.57 -5.40
N GLY A 23 3.99 -1.08 -5.85
CA GLY A 23 4.49 -1.34 -7.21
C GLY A 23 3.98 -0.35 -8.27
N ARG A 24 3.39 0.77 -7.86
CA ARG A 24 2.89 1.84 -8.77
C ARG A 24 3.92 2.93 -9.05
N GLU A 25 5.14 2.79 -8.57
CA GLU A 25 6.22 3.78 -8.74
C GLU A 25 6.53 4.05 -10.22
N ASP A 26 6.57 3.01 -11.04
CA ASP A 26 6.79 3.17 -12.49
C ASP A 26 5.62 3.89 -13.15
N ALA A 27 4.38 3.52 -12.83
CA ALA A 27 3.19 4.20 -13.33
C ALA A 27 3.17 5.68 -12.90
N ALA A 28 3.58 5.99 -11.67
CA ALA A 28 3.68 7.35 -11.15
C ALA A 28 4.78 8.15 -11.87
N ARG A 29 5.94 7.53 -12.14
CA ARG A 29 7.01 8.13 -12.94
C ARG A 29 6.55 8.37 -14.38
N GLU A 30 5.77 7.44 -14.91
CA GLU A 30 5.04 7.58 -16.18
C GLU A 30 3.91 8.61 -16.13
N LEU A 31 3.65 9.36 -15.06
CA LEU A 31 2.83 10.57 -15.17
C LEU A 31 3.68 11.75 -15.59
N LEU A 32 4.89 11.89 -15.02
CA LEU A 32 5.74 13.07 -15.20
C LEU A 32 6.89 12.91 -16.21
N ARG A 33 7.08 11.72 -16.79
CA ARG A 33 8.23 11.41 -17.68
C ARG A 33 8.61 12.53 -18.69
N PRO A 34 7.70 13.12 -19.48
CA PRO A 34 8.03 14.20 -20.41
C PRO A 34 8.66 15.42 -19.73
N VAL A 35 8.21 15.76 -18.51
CA VAL A 35 8.73 16.89 -17.74
C VAL A 35 10.08 16.55 -17.13
N LEU A 36 10.23 15.32 -16.62
CA LEU A 36 11.51 14.82 -16.10
C LEU A 36 12.60 14.89 -17.18
N ASP A 37 12.28 14.44 -18.40
CA ASP A 37 13.21 14.41 -19.53
C ASP A 37 13.60 15.81 -20.03
N GLN A 38 12.75 16.82 -19.80
CA GLN A 38 12.95 18.21 -20.23
C GLN A 38 13.46 19.13 -19.11
N THR A 39 13.67 18.60 -17.91
CA THR A 39 14.08 19.41 -16.76
C THR A 39 15.52 19.93 -16.97
N PRO A 40 15.77 21.24 -16.88
CA PRO A 40 17.11 21.82 -17.02
C PRO A 40 18.07 21.29 -15.96
N ALA A 41 19.35 21.16 -16.30
CA ALA A 41 20.38 20.56 -15.42
C ALA A 41 20.58 21.26 -14.05
N GLN A 42 20.13 22.50 -13.90
CA GLN A 42 20.19 23.25 -12.63
C GLN A 42 19.08 22.86 -11.64
N LEU A 43 18.07 22.15 -12.14
CA LEU A 43 16.91 21.70 -11.41
C LEU A 43 16.84 20.16 -11.48
N SER A 44 16.18 19.56 -10.51
CA SER A 44 15.89 18.12 -10.57
C SER A 44 14.58 17.82 -9.86
N TRP A 45 13.87 16.79 -10.33
CA TRP A 45 12.71 16.28 -9.63
C TRP A 45 13.10 15.09 -8.77
N LEU A 46 12.83 15.18 -7.47
CA LEU A 46 12.96 14.06 -6.54
C LEU A 46 11.59 13.37 -6.42
N GLY A 47 11.57 12.05 -6.57
CA GLY A 47 10.36 11.23 -6.46
C GLY A 47 10.28 10.06 -7.47
N PRO A 48 9.13 9.38 -7.55
CA PRO A 48 7.93 9.59 -6.73
C PRO A 48 8.15 9.04 -5.32
N GLN A 49 7.66 9.75 -4.30
CA GLN A 49 7.41 9.15 -2.99
C GLN A 49 5.93 8.82 -2.89
N ILE A 50 5.61 7.53 -2.81
CA ILE A 50 4.24 7.04 -2.68
C ILE A 50 3.95 6.82 -1.19
N GLU A 51 2.91 7.49 -0.71
CA GLU A 51 2.27 7.23 0.58
C GLU A 51 0.95 6.49 0.34
N VAL A 52 0.24 6.15 1.41
CA VAL A 52 -0.99 5.33 1.35
C VAL A 52 -2.00 5.90 0.36
N ASP A 53 -2.25 7.22 0.40
CA ASP A 53 -3.30 7.90 -0.36
C ASP A 53 -2.76 8.97 -1.32
N ARG A 54 -1.45 9.18 -1.41
CA ARG A 54 -0.89 10.31 -2.16
C ARG A 54 0.48 10.03 -2.75
N ILE A 55 0.81 10.78 -3.81
CA ILE A 55 2.11 10.75 -4.45
C ILE A 55 2.74 12.13 -4.30
N LYS A 56 4.00 12.18 -3.86
CA LYS A 56 4.74 13.42 -3.68
C LYS A 56 5.95 13.48 -4.61
N TRP A 57 6.17 14.66 -5.15
CA TRP A 57 7.35 15.02 -5.94
C TRP A 57 7.88 16.38 -5.49
N TRP A 58 9.19 16.54 -5.52
CA TRP A 58 9.85 17.79 -5.17
C TRP A 58 10.66 18.30 -6.35
N LEU A 59 10.45 19.56 -6.72
CA LEU A 59 11.39 20.26 -7.60
C LEU A 59 12.51 20.82 -6.73
N MET A 60 13.73 20.37 -6.98
CA MET A 60 14.94 20.72 -6.25
C MET A 60 15.78 21.69 -7.07
N ARG A 61 16.43 22.64 -6.38
CA ARG A 61 17.50 23.49 -6.90
C ARG A 61 18.71 23.32 -5.98
N GLY A 62 19.74 22.61 -6.46
CA GLY A 62 20.77 22.05 -5.57
C GLY A 62 20.12 21.17 -4.50
N ASP A 63 20.46 21.39 -3.23
CA ASP A 63 19.91 20.63 -2.10
C ASP A 63 18.61 21.22 -1.52
N SER A 64 18.08 22.30 -2.12
CA SER A 64 16.90 23.00 -1.60
C SER A 64 15.65 22.67 -2.41
N ALA A 65 14.60 22.17 -1.74
CA ALA A 65 13.28 22.01 -2.34
C ALA A 65 12.64 23.38 -2.62
N GLN A 66 12.21 23.59 -3.86
CA GLN A 66 11.57 24.82 -4.33
C GLN A 66 10.04 24.67 -4.32
N VAL A 67 9.55 23.51 -4.77
CA VAL A 67 8.12 23.18 -4.80
C VAL A 67 7.88 21.74 -4.39
N ILE A 68 6.71 21.48 -3.83
CA ILE A 68 6.15 20.15 -3.63
C ILE A 68 4.91 20.04 -4.50
N LEU A 69 4.89 19.03 -5.38
CA LEU A 69 3.72 18.60 -6.13
C LEU A 69 3.14 17.37 -5.42
N VAL A 70 1.90 17.47 -4.99
CA VAL A 70 1.18 16.38 -4.32
C VAL A 70 0.00 15.96 -5.18
N LEU A 71 -0.08 14.68 -5.49
CA LEU A 71 -1.22 14.07 -6.16
C LEU A 71 -2.03 13.31 -5.11
N ALA A 72 -3.14 13.90 -4.68
CA ALA A 72 -4.08 13.31 -3.72
C ALA A 72 -5.30 12.74 -4.46
N PRO A 73 -6.18 11.94 -3.83
CA PRO A 73 -7.39 11.45 -4.48
C PRO A 73 -8.26 12.62 -4.93
N ARG A 74 -8.84 12.54 -6.13
CA ARG A 74 -9.66 13.61 -6.72
C ARG A 74 -10.78 14.08 -5.78
N GLU A 75 -11.32 13.21 -4.94
CA GLU A 75 -12.39 13.53 -4.00
C GLU A 75 -11.92 14.41 -2.82
N LEU A 76 -10.61 14.50 -2.57
CA LEU A 76 -10.03 15.38 -1.55
C LEU A 76 -9.67 16.77 -2.09
N ALA A 77 -10.06 17.08 -3.34
CA ALA A 77 -9.83 18.38 -3.94
C ALA A 77 -10.42 19.50 -3.10
N VAL A 78 -9.64 20.57 -2.90
CA VAL A 78 -10.18 21.85 -2.42
C VAL A 78 -10.50 22.76 -3.60
N ALA A 79 -11.13 23.91 -3.32
CA ALA A 79 -11.51 24.87 -4.34
C ALA A 79 -10.29 25.31 -5.17
N ASP A 80 -10.50 25.45 -6.48
CA ASP A 80 -9.52 25.95 -7.45
C ASP A 80 -8.28 25.07 -7.70
N GLU A 81 -8.23 23.83 -7.19
CA GLU A 81 -7.16 22.89 -7.52
C GLU A 81 -7.33 22.28 -8.93
N PRO A 82 -6.23 22.16 -9.71
CA PRO A 82 -6.25 21.39 -10.94
C PRO A 82 -6.59 19.91 -10.67
N LEU A 83 -7.45 19.34 -11.51
CA LEU A 83 -7.88 17.95 -11.38
C LEU A 83 -7.51 17.11 -12.59
N SER A 84 -7.19 15.85 -12.36
CA SER A 84 -7.12 14.77 -13.37
C SER A 84 -8.13 13.67 -13.05
N HIS A 85 -8.15 12.55 -13.78
CA HIS A 85 -9.13 11.49 -13.58
C HIS A 85 -9.13 10.91 -12.15
N SER A 86 -7.95 10.60 -11.63
CA SER A 86 -7.68 10.03 -10.31
C SER A 86 -7.31 11.08 -9.27
N PHE A 87 -6.75 12.23 -9.67
CA PHE A 87 -6.04 13.10 -8.74
C PHE A 87 -6.62 14.52 -8.60
N ALA A 88 -6.52 15.03 -7.37
CA ALA A 88 -6.42 16.45 -7.07
C ALA A 88 -4.92 16.80 -7.03
N ILE A 89 -4.53 17.86 -7.74
CA ILE A 89 -3.13 18.23 -7.94
C ILE A 89 -2.82 19.46 -7.10
N GLN A 90 -2.07 19.27 -6.02
CA GLN A 90 -1.74 20.33 -5.06
C GLN A 90 -0.31 20.79 -5.27
N VAL A 91 -0.10 22.11 -5.27
CA VAL A 91 1.22 22.73 -5.46
C VAL A 91 1.53 23.62 -4.28
N ALA A 92 2.62 23.32 -3.57
CA ALA A 92 3.09 24.10 -2.44
C ALA A 92 4.52 24.60 -2.70
N TRP A 93 4.69 25.91 -2.80
CA TRP A 93 5.99 26.55 -2.93
C TRP A 93 6.67 26.71 -1.55
N ALA A 94 7.95 26.39 -1.47
CA ALA A 94 8.70 26.47 -0.23
C ALA A 94 8.87 27.95 0.20
N PRO A 95 8.49 28.35 1.43
CA PRO A 95 8.60 29.75 1.87
C PRO A 95 10.03 30.28 1.88
N SER A 96 11.01 29.40 2.15
CA SER A 96 12.43 29.73 2.21
C SER A 96 13.12 29.81 0.85
N ALA A 97 12.44 29.42 -0.24
CA ALA A 97 13.02 29.38 -1.58
C ALA A 97 13.09 30.74 -2.30
N GLY A 98 12.53 31.80 -1.69
CA GLY A 98 12.33 33.08 -2.35
C GLY A 98 11.21 33.00 -3.40
N SER A 99 11.08 34.04 -4.22
CA SER A 99 10.06 34.05 -5.29
C SER A 99 10.42 33.05 -6.39
N PRO A 100 9.48 32.18 -6.82
CA PRO A 100 9.74 31.19 -7.85
C PRO A 100 10.05 31.87 -9.19
N SER A 101 11.06 31.35 -9.88
CA SER A 101 11.48 31.82 -11.20
C SER A 101 10.44 31.46 -12.28
N ALA A 102 10.51 32.11 -13.44
CA ALA A 102 9.62 31.81 -14.57
C ALA A 102 9.77 30.35 -15.04
N VAL A 103 11.01 29.84 -15.10
CA VAL A 103 11.31 28.47 -15.51
C VAL A 103 10.70 27.45 -14.55
N GLU A 104 10.76 27.69 -13.24
CA GLU A 104 10.15 26.78 -12.26
C GLU A 104 8.64 26.75 -12.36
N ARG A 105 8.00 27.90 -12.58
CA ARG A 105 6.55 27.96 -12.79
C ARG A 105 6.17 27.19 -14.04
N GLU A 106 6.89 27.39 -15.14
CA GLU A 106 6.67 26.68 -16.40
C GLU A 106 6.81 25.16 -16.24
N LEU A 107 7.80 24.69 -15.49
CA LEU A 107 7.97 23.26 -15.20
C LEU A 107 6.85 22.70 -14.33
N VAL A 108 6.37 23.46 -13.34
CA VAL A 108 5.24 23.05 -12.51
C VAL A 108 3.95 23.01 -13.32
N ASP A 109 3.70 24.01 -14.16
CA ASP A 109 2.54 24.05 -15.06
C ASP A 109 2.58 22.87 -16.06
N ALA A 110 3.76 22.57 -16.61
CA ALA A 110 3.98 21.41 -17.46
C ALA A 110 3.75 20.09 -16.70
N ALA A 111 4.16 19.99 -15.43
CA ALA A 111 3.91 18.82 -14.59
C ALA A 111 2.42 18.58 -14.36
N ILE A 112 1.67 19.63 -14.03
CA ILE A 112 0.22 19.59 -13.88
C ILE A 112 -0.42 19.09 -15.19
N ALA A 113 -0.08 19.73 -16.32
CA ALA A 113 -0.62 19.36 -17.63
C ALA A 113 -0.28 17.90 -18.00
N SER A 114 0.92 17.43 -17.67
CA SER A 114 1.34 16.06 -17.93
C SER A 114 0.51 15.04 -17.14
N VAL A 115 0.26 15.30 -15.85
CA VAL A 115 -0.62 14.45 -15.03
C VAL A 115 -2.04 14.42 -15.60
N GLN A 116 -2.59 15.59 -15.94
CA GLN A 116 -3.93 15.70 -16.51
C GLN A 116 -4.09 14.92 -17.82
N ALA A 117 -3.08 14.97 -18.69
CA ALA A 117 -3.12 14.30 -19.98
C ALA A 117 -2.91 12.78 -19.90
N ARG A 118 -2.20 12.28 -18.88
CA ARG A 118 -1.71 10.89 -18.83
C ARG A 118 -2.37 10.03 -17.77
N ASP A 119 -3.06 10.62 -16.81
CA ASP A 119 -3.80 9.88 -15.80
C ASP A 119 -5.03 9.19 -16.40
N THR A 120 -5.06 7.85 -16.31
CA THR A 120 -6.09 6.98 -16.88
C THR A 120 -7.17 6.54 -15.89
N GLY A 121 -7.16 7.05 -14.65
CA GLY A 121 -8.18 6.68 -13.64
C GLY A 121 -7.86 5.40 -12.85
N GLN A 122 -6.70 4.77 -13.05
CA GLN A 122 -6.38 3.42 -12.56
C GLN A 122 -5.38 3.38 -11.39
N PHE A 123 -5.24 4.48 -10.64
CA PHE A 123 -4.25 4.59 -9.57
C PHE A 123 -4.73 4.07 -8.21
N TYR A 124 -6.00 4.27 -7.87
CA TYR A 124 -6.54 3.93 -6.56
C TYR A 124 -7.33 2.63 -6.59
N LEU A 125 -7.19 1.84 -5.52
CA LEU A 125 -8.15 0.79 -5.17
C LEU A 125 -8.99 1.24 -3.99
N VAL A 126 -10.26 0.84 -3.98
CA VAL A 126 -11.14 1.01 -2.83
C VAL A 126 -10.99 -0.22 -1.93
N LEU A 127 -10.43 -0.04 -0.74
CA LEU A 127 -10.55 -1.00 0.34
C LEU A 127 -11.98 -0.91 0.88
N LEU A 128 -12.81 -1.85 0.45
CA LEU A 128 -14.05 -2.12 1.16
C LEU A 128 -13.71 -2.93 2.40
N ASP A 129 -14.12 -2.42 3.55
CA ASP A 129 -14.05 -3.13 4.81
C ASP A 129 -15.12 -4.25 4.81
N VAL A 130 -14.88 -5.33 4.07
CA VAL A 130 -15.78 -6.51 4.02
C VAL A 130 -15.56 -7.43 5.24
N PHE A 131 -14.95 -6.91 6.31
CA PHE A 131 -14.79 -7.63 7.58
C PHE A 131 -15.49 -6.93 8.75
N SER A 132 -16.69 -6.38 8.51
CA SER A 132 -17.75 -6.45 9.53
C SER A 132 -18.57 -7.73 9.31
N ALA A 133 -17.89 -8.88 9.33
CA ALA A 133 -18.57 -10.15 9.49
C ALA A 133 -18.93 -10.29 10.97
N ASP A 134 -20.04 -9.65 11.34
CA ASP A 134 -20.91 -10.18 12.37
C ASP A 134 -21.08 -11.68 12.07
N GLY A 135 -20.72 -12.55 13.01
CA GLY A 135 -20.71 -14.01 12.85
C GLY A 135 -22.09 -14.66 12.63
N SER A 136 -23.05 -13.90 12.11
CA SER A 136 -24.47 -14.25 11.96
C SER A 136 -24.95 -14.31 10.50
N GLN A 137 -24.14 -13.90 9.51
CA GLN A 137 -24.56 -14.02 8.11
C GLN A 137 -24.12 -15.36 7.50
N GLN A 138 -25.11 -16.17 7.14
CA GLN A 138 -24.92 -17.37 6.34
C GLN A 138 -24.18 -17.00 5.04
N PRO A 139 -23.09 -17.70 4.69
CA PRO A 139 -22.33 -17.39 3.49
C PRO A 139 -23.23 -17.52 2.26
N LEU A 140 -23.12 -16.53 1.36
CA LEU A 140 -23.79 -16.54 0.06
C LEU A 140 -23.51 -17.87 -0.66
N PRO A 141 -24.49 -18.49 -1.33
CA PRO A 141 -24.41 -19.88 -1.79
C PRO A 141 -23.31 -20.16 -2.83
N TYR A 142 -22.73 -19.12 -3.45
CA TYR A 142 -21.58 -19.25 -4.36
C TYR A 142 -20.22 -19.08 -3.66
N LEU A 143 -20.21 -18.63 -2.40
CA LEU A 143 -19.07 -18.62 -1.47
C LEU A 143 -19.14 -19.75 -0.45
N ALA A 144 -20.20 -20.56 -0.47
CA ALA A 144 -20.23 -21.82 0.24
C ALA A 144 -19.08 -22.69 -0.30
N LYS A 145 -18.08 -22.95 0.55
CA LYS A 145 -17.16 -24.08 0.33
C LYS A 145 -18.01 -25.30 -0.02
N PRO A 146 -17.64 -26.10 -1.03
CA PRO A 146 -18.31 -27.38 -1.21
C PRO A 146 -18.28 -28.13 0.11
N ALA A 147 -19.47 -28.47 0.59
CA ALA A 147 -19.67 -29.21 1.82
C ALA A 147 -18.99 -30.58 1.71
N ASP A 148 -18.31 -30.94 2.80
CA ASP A 148 -17.95 -32.29 3.19
C ASP A 148 -17.25 -33.17 2.15
N ASP A 149 -15.93 -33.03 2.08
CA ASP A 149 -15.08 -34.20 1.88
C ASP A 149 -14.39 -34.57 3.22
N PRO A 150 -14.90 -35.56 3.98
CA PRO A 150 -14.28 -36.02 5.22
C PRO A 150 -12.88 -36.65 5.01
N ALA A 151 -12.43 -36.84 3.76
CA ALA A 151 -11.09 -37.34 3.46
C ALA A 151 -9.97 -36.27 3.59
N HIS A 152 -10.29 -34.97 3.63
CA HIS A 152 -9.26 -33.91 3.65
C HIS A 152 -8.75 -33.54 5.06
N VAL A 153 -9.53 -33.78 6.11
CA VAL A 153 -9.14 -33.45 7.50
C VAL A 153 -8.06 -34.39 8.03
N HIS A 154 -7.96 -35.61 7.50
CA HIS A 154 -6.96 -36.58 7.94
C HIS A 154 -5.54 -36.35 7.37
N ARG A 155 -5.37 -35.53 6.32
CA ARG A 155 -4.04 -35.34 5.70
C ARG A 155 -3.26 -34.15 6.27
N VAL A 156 -3.92 -33.15 6.86
CA VAL A 156 -3.23 -31.95 7.36
C VAL A 156 -2.67 -32.13 8.78
N TRP A 157 -3.29 -32.99 9.61
CA TRP A 157 -2.77 -33.31 10.95
C TRP A 157 -1.59 -34.29 10.95
N ALA A 158 -1.40 -35.06 9.87
CA ALA A 158 -0.27 -35.97 9.75
C ALA A 158 1.05 -35.26 9.36
N LEU A 159 0.99 -34.12 8.66
CA LEU A 159 2.20 -33.46 8.14
C LEU A 159 2.76 -32.36 9.07
N LYS A 160 1.97 -31.81 9.99
CA LYS A 160 2.45 -30.78 10.94
C LYS A 160 2.99 -31.33 12.27
N LEU A 161 2.76 -32.60 12.61
CA LEU A 161 3.35 -33.23 13.81
C LEU A 161 4.62 -34.06 13.54
N ALA A 162 4.94 -34.37 12.28
CA ALA A 162 6.16 -35.10 11.93
C ALA A 162 7.43 -34.21 11.87
N GLY A 163 7.28 -32.89 11.71
CA GLY A 163 8.42 -31.98 11.50
C GLY A 163 9.09 -31.44 12.79
N VAL A 164 8.37 -31.38 13.91
CA VAL A 164 8.89 -30.76 15.16
C VAL A 164 9.41 -31.80 16.16
N GLY A 165 8.95 -33.06 16.05
CA GLY A 165 9.46 -34.16 16.88
C GLY A 165 10.79 -34.78 16.41
N LEU A 166 11.14 -34.65 15.12
CA LEU A 166 12.34 -35.30 14.56
C LEU A 166 13.65 -34.51 14.79
N LEU A 167 13.56 -33.20 15.01
CA LEU A 167 14.73 -32.36 15.31
C LEU A 167 15.19 -32.46 16.77
N TRP A 168 14.29 -32.80 17.70
CA TRP A 168 14.65 -33.00 19.11
C TRP A 168 15.31 -34.36 19.40
N LEU A 169 15.00 -35.40 18.61
CA LEU A 169 15.63 -36.72 18.75
C LEU A 169 17.04 -36.79 18.15
N PHE A 170 17.38 -35.93 17.19
CA PHE A 170 18.72 -35.91 16.60
C PHE A 170 19.77 -35.24 17.50
N ALA A 171 19.37 -34.25 18.32
CA ALA A 171 20.26 -33.60 19.29
C ALA A 171 20.55 -34.47 20.54
N LEU A 172 19.64 -35.38 20.91
CA LEU A 172 19.84 -36.29 22.06
C LEU A 172 20.68 -37.53 21.70
N GLY A 173 20.70 -37.95 20.43
CA GLY A 173 21.46 -39.11 19.95
C GLY A 173 22.98 -38.90 19.82
N VAL A 174 23.44 -37.67 19.63
CA VAL A 174 24.88 -37.37 19.46
C VAL A 174 25.62 -37.22 20.80
N ALA A 175 24.92 -36.83 21.88
CA ALA A 175 25.52 -36.70 23.21
C ALA A 175 25.73 -38.05 23.95
N ILE A 176 24.97 -39.10 23.60
CA ILE A 176 25.03 -40.40 24.30
C ILE A 176 26.04 -41.36 23.65
N ARG A 177 26.44 -41.14 22.38
CA ARG A 177 27.39 -42.00 21.66
C ARG A 177 28.87 -41.68 21.91
N GLY A 178 29.19 -40.64 22.68
CA GLY A 178 30.56 -40.26 23.06
C GLY A 178 31.11 -40.91 24.33
N ARG A 179 30.32 -41.69 25.09
CA ARG A 179 30.70 -42.11 26.46
C ARG A 179 30.59 -43.62 26.74
N GLY A 180 30.94 -44.46 25.77
CA GLY A 180 30.76 -45.92 25.94
C GLY A 180 31.50 -46.83 24.98
N ARG A 181 32.75 -46.53 24.58
CA ARG A 181 33.61 -47.57 23.96
C ARG A 181 35.08 -47.31 24.23
N GLY A 182 35.45 -47.51 25.49
CA GLY A 182 36.84 -47.47 25.96
C GLY A 182 37.04 -48.39 27.16
N ARG A 183 36.67 -49.68 27.05
CA ARG A 183 37.24 -50.73 27.89
C ARG A 183 36.98 -52.16 27.37
N ARG A 184 38.07 -52.72 26.82
CA ARG A 184 38.54 -54.13 26.91
C ARG A 184 37.73 -55.17 26.11
N LYS A 185 38.39 -56.10 25.40
CA LYS A 185 39.48 -56.97 25.87
C LYS A 185 40.45 -57.38 24.75
N ALA A 186 41.75 -57.36 25.06
CA ALA A 186 42.66 -58.51 25.07
C ALA A 186 43.83 -58.12 25.98
#